data_AF-A0A9N9QS30-F1
#
_entry.id   AF-A0A9N9QS30-F1
#
_cell.length_a   1.000
_cell.length_b   1.000
_cell.length_c   1.000
_cell.angle_alpha   90.00
_cell.angle_beta   90.00
_cell.angle_gamma   90.00
#
_symmetry.space_group_name_H-M   'P 1'
#
loop_
_entity.id
_entity.type
_entity.pdbx_description
1 polymer ?
#
loop_
_entity_poly.entity_id
_entity_poly.type
_entity_poly.pdbx_seq_one_letter_code
_entity_poly.pdbx_strand_id
1 'polypeptide(L)'
;MSVWKKAAKSHQKTHRERHQPESRQHLGLLEKPKDYRKRAQDYNEKKETLKVLRKRALNRNPDEFYHHMINSRTEEGRHFEKELEIEDTPEQLQLMRTQDLKYIVTKRTQEQRKIEKQQAQLHLTSVDHNITNTHIRFEKNKDKNKKLNSYKLEKLSEIELPDVDPASLQKSARTRQQLYNELAKRIKREKELAIIQQKIEMNRAIENKTNILPPKRIKKVLIYLYTHIHFKSITSVVSELGTMNTIIEKIKNSPQTFVIAEIGQNHQGNILIAKELIKIAKECGVDCVKFQKTCPQEKFTKAALEALYLGENSWGKTYGEHKAYLEFSNEEFMELQQYAQSIDVLFTASAMDEVSLKFLIEINVPFIKIGSGDSNNFLLIEEAAKSGIPLVISTGMVEFETVQRIYNLVSKYHKNFALLHCISAYPTSYEDINLKVIQDYQQKFPDIVTGYSGHEIGLHITVSAVALGAKIIERHITLDKTQKGSDHKCSLEPQELKLLIEQLRSLEVALGQPFKRVQISEKPCFEKLGKSLVYANNYTKGHKMTHKDFKVKVSVPKKGYNATKYQDILGKILLIQVAADQPIELEHFWPN
;
A
#
# COMPACT_ATOMS: atom_id res chain seq x y z
N MET A 1 21.33 28.80 -36.27
CA MET A 1 22.31 29.91 -36.37
C MET A 1 22.58 30.18 -37.85
N SER A 2 22.37 31.43 -38.29
CA SER A 2 22.33 31.79 -39.71
C SER A 2 23.67 31.65 -40.42
N VAL A 3 23.59 31.41 -41.74
CA VAL A 3 24.67 31.25 -42.72
C VAL A 3 25.72 32.37 -42.64
N TRP A 4 25.33 33.54 -42.12
CA TRP A 4 26.18 34.72 -41.95
C TRP A 4 27.25 34.56 -40.85
N LYS A 5 27.03 33.71 -39.85
CA LYS A 5 28.09 33.37 -38.86
C LYS A 5 29.19 32.48 -39.43
N LYS A 6 28.95 31.81 -40.57
CA LYS A 6 29.97 30.98 -41.25
C LYS A 6 30.88 31.82 -42.15
N ALA A 7 30.39 32.91 -42.72
CA ALA A 7 31.17 33.80 -43.60
C ALA A 7 32.30 34.55 -42.85
N ALA A 8 32.10 34.87 -41.57
CA ALA A 8 33.11 35.57 -40.75
C ALA A 8 34.37 34.73 -40.39
N LYS A 9 34.42 33.44 -40.77
CA LYS A 9 35.54 32.53 -40.48
C LYS A 9 36.49 32.30 -41.67
N SER A 10 36.21 32.85 -42.85
CA SER A 10 37.00 32.58 -44.06
C SER A 10 38.32 33.35 -44.14
N HIS A 11 38.54 34.37 -43.31
CA HIS A 11 39.75 35.21 -43.33
C HIS A 11 40.74 34.98 -42.18
N GLN A 12 40.59 33.91 -41.39
CA GLN A 12 41.62 33.52 -40.42
C GLN A 12 42.75 32.76 -41.12
N LYS A 13 43.97 33.32 -41.11
CA LYS A 13 45.20 32.64 -41.55
C LYS A 13 45.35 31.31 -40.78
N THR A 14 45.34 30.20 -41.49
CA THR A 14 45.65 28.87 -40.95
C THR A 14 47.14 28.74 -40.70
N HIS A 15 47.56 28.74 -39.43
CA HIS A 15 48.93 28.40 -39.06
C HIS A 15 49.20 26.93 -39.45
N ARG A 16 50.12 26.70 -40.39
CA ARG A 16 50.63 25.34 -40.68
C ARG A 16 51.56 24.92 -39.55
N GLU A 17 51.29 23.76 -38.94
CA GLU A 17 52.11 23.17 -37.86
C GLU A 17 53.54 22.88 -38.40
N ARG A 18 54.58 23.15 -37.58
CA ARG A 18 55.98 22.85 -37.93
C ARG A 18 56.21 21.33 -38.00
N HIS A 19 57.03 20.89 -38.95
CA HIS A 19 57.39 19.48 -39.14
C HIS A 19 58.17 18.92 -37.94
N GLN A 20 57.99 17.62 -37.67
CA GLN A 20 58.73 16.86 -36.64
C GLN A 20 60.25 16.92 -36.93
N PRO A 21 61.11 17.24 -35.94
CA PRO A 21 62.56 17.24 -36.11
C PRO A 21 63.09 15.85 -36.49
N GLU A 22 64.05 15.78 -37.43
CA GLU A 22 64.58 14.52 -37.98
C GLU A 22 65.12 13.56 -36.93
N SER A 23 65.73 14.07 -35.85
CA SER A 23 66.23 13.26 -34.74
C SER A 23 65.16 12.40 -34.06
N ARG A 24 63.87 12.71 -34.26
CA ARG A 24 62.72 12.00 -33.68
C ARG A 24 61.91 11.20 -34.70
N GLN A 25 62.35 11.05 -35.94
CA GLN A 25 61.64 10.23 -36.95
C GLN A 25 61.49 8.76 -36.54
N HIS A 26 62.48 8.22 -35.81
CA HIS A 26 62.48 6.83 -35.35
C HIS A 26 61.39 6.51 -34.29
N LEU A 27 60.78 7.52 -33.66
CA LEU A 27 59.78 7.35 -32.60
C LEU A 27 58.34 7.24 -33.12
N GLY A 28 58.16 7.22 -34.45
CA GLY A 28 56.84 7.24 -35.08
C GLY A 28 56.13 8.59 -34.94
N LEU A 29 54.97 8.73 -35.60
CA LEU A 29 54.15 9.93 -35.51
C LEU A 29 53.61 10.09 -34.08
N LEU A 30 53.89 11.24 -33.45
CA LEU A 30 53.41 11.59 -32.12
C LEU A 30 51.87 11.73 -32.14
N GLU A 31 51.17 10.73 -31.61
CA GLU A 31 49.71 10.79 -31.53
C GLU A 31 49.25 11.83 -30.51
N LYS A 32 48.33 12.70 -30.94
CA LYS A 32 47.73 13.68 -30.05
C LYS A 32 46.81 12.95 -29.05
N PRO A 33 46.61 13.46 -27.82
CA PRO A 33 45.75 12.81 -26.81
C PRO A 33 44.32 12.51 -27.31
N LYS A 34 43.82 13.29 -28.27
CA LYS A 34 42.53 13.07 -28.94
C LYS A 34 42.52 11.81 -29.80
N ASP A 35 43.63 11.50 -30.49
CA ASP A 35 43.74 10.36 -31.39
C ASP A 35 43.94 9.07 -30.57
N TYR A 36 44.70 9.16 -29.46
CA TYR A 36 44.77 8.12 -28.45
C TYR A 36 43.40 7.80 -27.85
N ARG A 37 42.61 8.81 -27.46
CA ARG A 37 41.25 8.58 -26.94
C ARG A 37 40.34 7.92 -27.97
N LYS A 38 40.43 8.32 -29.24
CA LYS A 38 39.62 7.74 -30.31
C LYS A 38 39.98 6.28 -30.58
N ARG A 39 41.27 5.93 -30.59
CA ARG A 39 41.71 4.53 -30.66
C ARG A 39 41.33 3.72 -29.42
N ALA A 40 41.43 4.31 -28.23
CA ALA A 40 41.03 3.63 -27.00
C ALA A 40 39.52 3.33 -26.98
N GLN A 41 38.70 4.25 -27.52
CA GLN A 41 37.27 4.02 -27.71
C GLN A 41 37.00 2.92 -28.75
N ASP A 42 37.59 3.01 -29.95
CA ASP A 42 37.45 1.99 -31.00
C ASP A 42 37.92 0.60 -30.55
N TYR A 43 39.03 0.53 -29.81
CA TYR A 43 39.54 -0.71 -29.22
C TYR A 43 38.56 -1.31 -28.20
N ASN A 44 37.98 -0.48 -27.33
CA ASN A 44 37.02 -0.94 -26.34
C ASN A 44 35.70 -1.37 -26.98
N GLU A 45 35.22 -0.67 -28.01
CA GLU A 45 34.04 -1.06 -28.77
C GLU A 45 34.25 -2.41 -29.47
N LYS A 46 35.35 -2.57 -30.21
CA LYS A 46 35.70 -3.85 -30.86
C LYS A 46 35.83 -4.98 -29.86
N LYS A 47 36.44 -4.73 -28.70
CA LYS A 47 36.59 -5.71 -27.61
C LYS A 47 35.23 -6.16 -27.06
N GLU A 48 34.30 -5.25 -26.85
CA GLU A 48 32.95 -5.59 -26.38
C GLU A 48 32.13 -6.29 -27.47
N THR A 49 32.23 -5.87 -28.74
CA THR A 49 31.60 -6.59 -29.85
C THR A 49 32.13 -8.01 -30.00
N LEU A 50 33.46 -8.20 -29.90
CA LEU A 50 34.10 -9.52 -29.94
C LEU A 50 33.68 -10.40 -28.75
N LYS A 51 33.52 -9.84 -27.54
CA LYS A 51 32.99 -10.59 -26.39
C LYS A 51 31.56 -11.07 -26.63
N VAL A 52 30.70 -10.22 -27.20
CA VAL A 52 29.31 -10.59 -27.53
C VAL A 52 29.29 -11.67 -28.62
N LEU A 53 30.13 -11.54 -29.65
CA LEU A 53 30.26 -12.54 -30.71
C LEU A 53 30.82 -13.86 -30.19
N ARG A 54 31.83 -13.84 -29.30
CA ARG A 54 32.33 -15.04 -28.61
C ARG A 54 31.27 -15.69 -27.75
N LYS A 55 30.48 -14.91 -27.01
CA LYS A 55 29.38 -15.44 -26.19
C LYS A 55 28.29 -16.05 -27.07
N ARG A 56 27.99 -15.44 -28.22
CA ARG A 56 27.09 -16.02 -29.22
C ARG A 56 27.67 -17.30 -29.83
N ALA A 57 28.96 -17.33 -30.18
CA ALA A 57 29.62 -18.50 -30.74
C ALA A 57 29.74 -19.66 -29.72
N LEU A 58 30.00 -19.37 -28.46
CA LEU A 58 30.05 -20.35 -27.36
C LEU A 58 28.65 -20.90 -27.03
N ASN A 59 27.60 -20.11 -27.23
CA ASN A 59 26.21 -20.53 -27.08
C ASN A 59 25.62 -21.11 -28.38
N ARG A 60 26.40 -21.18 -29.46
CA ARG A 60 25.97 -21.74 -30.74
C ARG A 60 26.41 -23.19 -30.80
N ASN A 61 25.45 -24.09 -30.99
CA ASN A 61 25.69 -25.52 -31.06
C ASN A 61 26.56 -25.85 -32.30
N PRO A 62 27.63 -26.66 -32.20
CA PRO A 62 28.53 -26.95 -33.33
C PRO A 62 27.84 -27.61 -34.55
N ASP A 63 26.68 -28.21 -34.34
CA ASP A 63 26.02 -29.07 -35.32
C ASP A 63 25.04 -28.34 -36.27
N GLU A 64 24.73 -27.06 -36.03
CA GLU A 64 23.78 -26.31 -36.87
C GLU A 64 24.29 -26.00 -38.29
N PHE A 65 25.58 -26.21 -38.56
CA PHE A 65 26.20 -25.93 -39.87
C PHE A 65 26.62 -27.19 -40.63
N TYR A 66 26.50 -28.38 -40.05
CA TYR A 66 26.96 -29.62 -40.64
C TYR A 66 25.78 -30.58 -40.85
N HIS A 67 25.17 -30.53 -42.03
CA HIS A 67 24.64 -31.73 -42.67
C HIS A 67 23.75 -32.67 -41.82
N HIS A 68 22.48 -32.27 -41.70
CA HIS A 68 21.29 -33.09 -41.96
C HIS A 68 21.22 -34.53 -41.41
N MET A 69 20.53 -34.72 -40.29
CA MET A 69 19.46 -35.72 -40.15
C MET A 69 18.45 -35.24 -39.10
N ILE A 70 17.45 -34.47 -39.53
CA ILE A 70 16.30 -34.12 -38.69
C ILE A 70 15.43 -35.38 -38.60
N ASN A 71 15.36 -35.98 -37.42
CA ASN A 71 14.37 -37.01 -37.10
C ASN A 71 12.97 -36.38 -37.08
N SER A 72 12.43 -36.10 -38.26
CA SER A 72 11.07 -35.61 -38.43
C SER A 72 10.10 -36.78 -38.59
N ARG A 73 8.92 -36.68 -37.97
CA ARG A 73 7.77 -37.53 -38.28
C ARG A 73 6.88 -36.74 -39.24
N THR A 74 6.42 -37.41 -40.29
CA THR A 74 5.46 -36.83 -41.24
C THR A 74 4.07 -37.39 -40.93
N GLU A 75 3.11 -36.51 -40.63
CA GLU A 75 1.67 -36.82 -40.60
C GLU A 75 0.95 -35.85 -41.53
N GLU A 76 0.12 -36.39 -42.44
CA GLU A 76 -0.68 -35.63 -43.41
C GLU A 76 0.11 -34.56 -44.20
N GLY A 77 1.37 -34.85 -44.54
CA GLY A 77 2.19 -33.99 -45.38
C GLY A 77 2.81 -32.77 -44.68
N ARG A 78 2.71 -32.66 -43.35
CA ARG A 78 3.45 -31.66 -42.56
C ARG A 78 4.50 -32.34 -41.67
N HIS A 79 5.69 -31.76 -41.63
CA HIS A 79 6.80 -32.24 -40.81
C HIS A 79 6.71 -31.66 -39.40
N PHE A 80 6.80 -32.51 -38.38
CA PHE A 80 6.94 -32.13 -36.98
C PHE A 80 8.32 -32.57 -36.46
N GLU A 81 9.01 -31.69 -35.74
CA GLU A 81 10.26 -32.02 -35.04
C GLU A 81 9.95 -32.85 -33.78
N LYS A 82 10.73 -33.92 -33.55
CA LYS A 82 10.71 -34.63 -32.26
C LYS A 82 11.55 -33.85 -31.25
N GLU A 83 10.92 -33.31 -30.21
CA GLU A 83 11.61 -32.74 -29.06
C GLU A 83 12.40 -33.85 -28.33
N LEU A 84 13.69 -33.61 -28.10
CA LEU A 84 14.51 -34.41 -27.19
C LEU A 84 14.33 -33.88 -25.78
N GLU A 85 13.74 -34.69 -24.89
CA GLU A 85 13.71 -34.41 -23.46
C GLU A 85 15.13 -34.51 -22.90
N ILE A 86 15.79 -33.37 -22.73
CA ILE A 86 17.00 -33.27 -21.92
C ILE A 86 16.52 -33.05 -20.48
N GLU A 87 16.39 -34.13 -19.72
CA GLU A 87 16.14 -34.04 -18.28
C GLU A 87 17.42 -33.59 -17.56
N ASP A 88 17.58 -32.28 -17.35
CA ASP A 88 18.56 -31.74 -16.42
C ASP A 88 18.37 -32.38 -15.03
N THR A 89 19.46 -32.78 -14.36
CA THR A 89 19.32 -33.40 -13.04
C THR A 89 18.68 -32.42 -12.04
N PRO A 90 17.85 -32.90 -11.08
CA PRO A 90 17.14 -32.03 -10.13
C PRO A 90 18.06 -31.09 -9.34
N GLU A 91 19.30 -31.53 -9.07
CA GLU A 91 20.32 -30.75 -8.36
C GLU A 91 20.90 -29.63 -9.22
N GLN A 92 21.09 -29.85 -10.53
CA GLN A 92 21.54 -28.83 -11.48
C GLN A 92 20.47 -27.74 -11.67
N LEU A 93 19.20 -28.14 -11.78
CA LEU A 93 18.07 -27.21 -11.84
C LEU A 93 17.95 -26.34 -10.58
N GLN A 94 18.16 -26.92 -9.39
CA GLN A 94 18.17 -26.15 -8.14
C GLN A 94 19.35 -25.16 -8.06
N LEU A 95 20.54 -25.56 -8.51
CA LEU A 95 21.72 -24.69 -8.52
C LEU A 95 21.55 -23.50 -9.46
N MET A 96 21.04 -23.71 -10.67
CA MET A 96 20.79 -22.64 -11.64
C MET A 96 19.77 -21.62 -11.10
N ARG A 97 18.65 -22.10 -10.53
CA ARG A 97 17.60 -21.24 -9.96
C ARG A 97 18.07 -20.43 -8.75
N THR A 98 18.95 -20.98 -7.91
CA THR A 98 19.50 -20.25 -6.76
C THR A 98 20.48 -19.15 -7.18
N GLN A 99 21.23 -19.35 -8.26
CA GLN A 99 22.10 -18.33 -8.85
C GLN A 99 21.28 -17.20 -9.49
N ASP A 100 20.21 -17.53 -10.21
CA ASP A 100 19.31 -16.57 -10.83
C ASP A 100 18.61 -15.67 -9.80
N LEU A 101 18.11 -16.25 -8.71
CA LEU A 101 17.47 -15.49 -7.63
C LEU A 101 18.44 -14.49 -6.98
N LYS A 102 19.67 -14.93 -6.66
CA LYS A 102 20.71 -14.03 -6.08
C LYS A 102 21.08 -12.90 -7.04
N TYR A 103 21.16 -13.18 -8.34
CA TYR A 103 21.45 -12.18 -9.35
C TYR A 103 20.35 -11.12 -9.45
N ILE A 104 19.08 -11.54 -9.46
CA ILE A 104 17.93 -10.62 -9.53
C ILE A 104 17.84 -9.76 -8.28
N VAL A 105 17.99 -10.35 -7.08
CA VAL A 105 18.02 -9.59 -5.81
C VAL A 105 19.12 -8.53 -5.85
N THR A 106 20.33 -8.90 -6.29
CA THR A 106 21.46 -7.95 -6.39
C THR A 106 21.15 -6.81 -7.37
N LYS A 107 20.53 -7.12 -8.53
CA LYS A 107 20.14 -6.10 -9.51
C LYS A 107 19.05 -5.17 -8.98
N ARG A 108 18.09 -5.71 -8.24
CA ARG A 108 17.04 -4.93 -7.58
C ARG A 108 17.62 -3.96 -6.56
N THR A 109 18.51 -4.42 -5.68
CA THR A 109 19.21 -3.56 -4.71
C THR A 109 20.06 -2.48 -5.40
N GLN A 110 20.70 -2.80 -6.53
CA GLN A 110 21.44 -1.81 -7.31
C GLN A 110 20.54 -0.72 -7.92
N GLU A 111 19.34 -1.08 -8.40
CA GLU A 111 18.39 -0.10 -8.93
C GLU A 111 17.76 0.75 -7.80
N GLN A 112 17.44 0.16 -6.65
CA GLN A 112 16.93 0.89 -5.49
C GLN A 112 17.91 1.99 -5.03
N ARG A 113 19.21 1.68 -4.92
CA ARG A 113 20.24 2.67 -4.58
C ARG A 113 20.35 3.80 -5.62
N LYS A 114 20.09 3.51 -6.90
CA LYS A 114 20.11 4.53 -7.96
C LYS A 114 18.88 5.44 -7.89
N ILE A 115 17.72 4.88 -7.57
CA ILE A 115 16.47 5.61 -7.31
C ILE A 115 16.68 6.58 -6.14
N GLU A 116 17.20 6.10 -5.00
CA GLU A 116 17.50 6.92 -3.82
C GLU A 116 18.45 8.08 -4.15
N LYS A 117 19.54 7.79 -4.90
CA LYS A 117 20.50 8.82 -5.32
C LYS A 117 19.86 9.89 -6.21
N GLN A 118 18.97 9.51 -7.12
CA GLN A 118 18.28 10.45 -8.01
C GLN A 118 17.20 11.26 -7.30
N GLN A 119 16.49 10.66 -6.33
CA GLN A 119 15.58 11.38 -5.45
C GLN A 119 16.33 12.45 -4.66
N ALA A 120 17.50 12.11 -4.10
CA ALA A 120 18.37 13.08 -3.43
C ALA A 120 18.85 14.19 -4.37
N GLN A 121 19.15 13.87 -5.64
CA GLN A 121 19.55 14.86 -6.64
C GLN A 121 18.42 15.81 -7.04
N LEU A 122 17.16 15.34 -7.09
CA LEU A 122 15.99 16.19 -7.34
C LEU A 122 15.85 17.29 -6.27
N HIS A 123 16.09 16.95 -5.00
CA HIS A 123 16.10 17.93 -3.90
C HIS A 123 17.18 19.02 -4.07
N LEU A 124 18.26 18.76 -4.81
CA LEU A 124 19.35 19.70 -5.05
C LEU A 124 19.18 20.54 -6.35
N THR A 125 18.07 20.36 -7.07
CA THR A 125 17.77 21.11 -8.32
C THR A 125 16.74 22.23 -8.14
N SER A 126 16.40 22.58 -6.90
CA SER A 126 15.70 23.83 -6.59
C SER A 126 16.60 25.03 -6.89
N VAL A 127 16.02 26.10 -7.41
CA VAL A 127 16.74 27.33 -7.78
C VAL A 127 17.25 28.09 -6.53
N ASP A 128 16.78 27.70 -5.35
CA ASP A 128 17.04 28.35 -4.06
C ASP A 128 18.42 28.10 -3.46
N HIS A 129 19.29 27.33 -4.13
CA HIS A 129 20.63 27.00 -3.62
C HIS A 129 21.75 27.44 -4.56
N ASN A 130 21.80 28.75 -4.85
CA ASN A 130 23.06 29.44 -5.12
C ASN A 130 23.78 29.81 -3.80
N ILE A 131 23.81 28.89 -2.83
CA ILE A 131 24.72 29.06 -1.69
C ILE A 131 26.09 28.61 -2.20
N THR A 132 26.94 29.58 -2.54
CA THR A 132 28.35 29.32 -2.80
C THR A 132 28.92 28.66 -1.53
N ASN A 133 29.52 27.50 -1.72
CA ASN A 133 30.14 26.74 -0.62
C ASN A 133 31.30 27.59 -0.09
N THR A 134 31.07 28.34 1.00
CA THR A 134 32.14 29.05 1.67
C THR A 134 32.95 28.00 2.41
N HIS A 135 34.08 27.60 1.81
CA HIS A 135 35.08 26.83 2.53
C HIS A 135 35.51 27.66 3.74
N ILE A 136 34.97 27.36 4.92
CA ILE A 136 35.44 27.94 6.17
C ILE A 136 36.84 27.38 6.40
N ARG A 137 37.85 28.19 6.07
CA ARG A 137 39.25 27.90 6.37
C ARG A 137 39.50 28.42 7.77
N PHE A 138 39.62 27.50 8.74
CA PHE A 138 39.96 27.86 10.11
C PHE A 138 41.45 28.22 10.17
N GLU A 139 41.77 29.51 10.09
CA GLU A 139 43.09 30.00 10.45
C GLU A 139 43.18 30.12 11.98
N LYS A 140 44.07 29.31 12.58
CA LYS A 140 44.51 29.46 13.96
C LYS A 140 45.34 30.74 14.09
N ASN A 141 44.68 31.87 14.30
CA ASN A 141 45.14 33.06 15.04
C ASN A 141 44.50 34.31 14.47
N LYS A 142 43.41 34.78 15.10
CA LYS A 142 43.24 36.18 15.53
C LYS A 142 41.86 36.36 16.14
N ASP A 143 41.86 36.83 17.39
CA ASP A 143 40.74 37.49 18.03
C ASP A 143 40.15 38.57 17.13
N LYS A 144 38.84 38.47 16.89
CA LYS A 144 37.93 39.62 16.84
C LYS A 144 36.48 39.14 16.76
N ASN A 145 35.70 39.62 17.73
CA ASN A 145 34.25 39.59 17.80
C ASN A 145 33.57 39.69 16.43
N LYS A 146 32.95 38.60 15.98
CA LYS A 146 31.81 38.65 15.07
C LYS A 146 30.63 37.98 15.77
N LYS A 147 29.64 38.81 16.11
CA LYS A 147 28.36 38.39 16.68
C LYS A 147 27.79 37.22 15.87
N LEU A 148 27.55 36.09 16.52
CA LEU A 148 26.62 35.08 16.02
C LEU A 148 25.25 35.75 15.98
N ASN A 149 24.74 36.02 14.78
CA ASN A 149 23.34 36.37 14.62
C ASN A 149 22.50 35.12 14.92
N SER A 150 21.87 35.07 16.09
CA SER A 150 20.71 34.22 16.29
C SER A 150 19.59 34.78 15.41
N TYR A 151 19.26 34.06 14.34
CA TYR A 151 18.14 34.42 13.48
C TYR A 151 16.84 34.17 14.27
N LYS A 152 16.27 35.23 14.85
CA LYS A 152 14.90 35.23 15.37
C LYS A 152 13.92 35.08 14.21
N LEU A 153 12.83 34.32 14.41
CA LEU A 153 11.77 34.08 13.42
C LEU A 153 11.21 35.37 12.79
N GLU A 154 11.25 36.47 13.53
CA GLU A 154 10.77 37.80 13.11
C GLU A 154 11.56 38.41 11.94
N LYS A 155 12.78 37.93 11.64
CA LYS A 155 13.62 38.46 10.55
C LYS A 155 13.47 37.72 9.21
N LEU A 156 12.62 36.70 9.14
CA LEU A 156 12.31 36.00 7.88
C LEU A 156 11.58 36.89 6.87
N SER A 157 10.82 37.88 7.35
CA SER A 157 10.13 38.87 6.53
C SER A 157 11.08 39.90 5.88
N GLU A 158 12.31 40.01 6.36
CA GLU A 158 13.33 40.94 5.85
C GLU A 158 14.28 40.28 4.83
N ILE A 159 14.10 38.99 4.54
CA ILE A 159 14.93 38.27 3.57
C ILE A 159 14.37 38.52 2.17
N GLU A 160 14.96 39.45 1.43
CA GLU A 160 14.72 39.58 -0.01
C GLU A 160 15.20 38.32 -0.73
N LEU A 161 14.25 37.60 -1.34
CA LEU A 161 14.56 36.46 -2.20
C LEU A 161 15.31 36.97 -3.44
N PRO A 162 16.41 36.32 -3.84
CA PRO A 162 17.16 36.74 -5.01
C PRO A 162 16.27 36.70 -6.25
N ASP A 163 16.29 37.76 -7.04
CA ASP A 163 15.49 37.88 -8.25
C ASP A 163 15.94 36.81 -9.27
N VAL A 164 15.07 35.84 -9.53
CA VAL A 164 15.42 34.65 -10.31
C VAL A 164 15.20 34.92 -11.79
N ASP A 165 16.27 35.00 -12.57
CA ASP A 165 16.21 35.13 -14.04
C ASP A 165 15.27 34.07 -14.65
N PRO A 166 14.21 34.45 -15.40
CA PRO A 166 13.26 33.53 -16.03
C PRO A 166 13.92 32.46 -16.91
N ALA A 167 15.06 32.76 -17.54
CA ALA A 167 15.80 31.79 -18.34
C ALA A 167 16.45 30.68 -17.49
N SER A 168 16.89 31.01 -16.27
CA SER A 168 17.45 30.07 -15.31
C SER A 168 16.39 29.12 -14.74
N LEU A 169 15.18 29.64 -14.47
CA LEU A 169 13.99 28.85 -14.09
C LEU A 169 13.61 27.86 -15.17
N GLN A 170 13.56 28.30 -16.43
CA GLN A 170 13.20 27.42 -17.55
C GLN A 170 14.23 26.30 -17.77
N LYS A 171 15.54 26.59 -17.58
CA LYS A 171 16.60 25.60 -17.65
C LYS A 171 16.54 24.59 -16.49
N SER A 172 16.28 25.07 -15.28
CA SER A 172 16.08 24.21 -14.10
C SER A 172 14.85 23.31 -14.28
N ALA A 173 13.72 23.85 -14.74
CA ALA A 173 12.51 23.10 -15.02
C ALA A 173 12.73 21.99 -16.07
N ARG A 174 13.45 22.28 -17.16
CA ARG A 174 13.81 21.27 -18.18
C ARG A 174 14.70 20.17 -17.60
N THR A 175 15.69 20.54 -16.80
CA THR A 175 16.59 19.58 -16.14
C THR A 175 15.83 18.70 -15.17
N ARG A 176 14.90 19.29 -14.40
CA ARG A 176 14.02 18.60 -13.46
C ARG A 176 13.09 17.62 -14.17
N GLN A 177 12.50 18.03 -15.30
CA GLN A 177 11.67 17.15 -16.13
C GLN A 177 12.45 15.95 -16.67
N GLN A 178 13.70 16.15 -17.09
CA GLN A 178 14.56 15.04 -17.53
C GLN A 178 14.87 14.06 -16.40
N LEU A 179 15.16 14.58 -15.20
CA LEU A 179 15.42 13.77 -14.01
C LEU A 179 14.17 12.99 -13.57
N TYR A 180 12.98 13.59 -13.62
CA TYR A 180 11.71 12.91 -13.35
C TYR A 180 11.45 11.78 -14.35
N ASN A 181 11.68 12.03 -15.64
CA ASN A 181 11.53 11.00 -16.68
C ASN A 181 12.51 9.83 -16.49
N GLU A 182 13.75 10.10 -16.06
CA GLU A 182 14.73 9.05 -15.77
C GLU A 182 14.36 8.27 -14.50
N LEU A 183 13.89 8.96 -13.46
CA LEU A 183 13.43 8.36 -12.21
C LEU A 183 12.24 7.42 -12.46
N ALA A 184 11.25 7.86 -13.24
CA ALA A 184 10.09 7.04 -13.59
C ALA A 184 10.49 5.74 -14.32
N LYS A 185 11.44 5.80 -15.27
CA LYS A 185 11.97 4.62 -15.96
C LYS A 185 12.65 3.64 -15.02
N ARG A 186 13.39 4.12 -14.02
CA ARG A 186 14.08 3.28 -13.04
C ARG A 186 13.13 2.65 -12.03
N ILE A 187 12.10 3.38 -11.58
CA ILE A 187 11.03 2.83 -10.74
C ILE A 187 10.31 1.70 -11.48
N LYS A 188 10.00 1.89 -12.77
CA LYS A 188 9.39 0.83 -13.60
C LYS A 188 10.29 -0.42 -13.66
N ARG A 189 11.60 -0.24 -13.86
CA ARG A 189 12.56 -1.34 -13.89
C ARG A 189 12.70 -2.08 -12.56
N GLU A 190 12.61 -1.38 -11.43
CA GLU A 190 12.60 -2.01 -10.10
C GLU A 190 11.35 -2.88 -9.92
N LYS A 191 10.17 -2.39 -10.32
CA LYS A 191 8.92 -3.16 -10.30
C LYS A 191 9.01 -4.42 -11.17
N GLU A 192 9.57 -4.32 -12.38
CA GLU A 192 9.79 -5.47 -13.27
C GLU A 192 10.71 -6.53 -12.62
N LEU A 193 11.81 -6.11 -12.00
CA LEU A 193 12.72 -7.00 -11.28
C LEU A 193 12.04 -7.66 -10.06
N ALA A 194 11.17 -6.93 -9.35
CA ALA A 194 10.43 -7.45 -8.21
C ALA A 194 9.43 -8.55 -8.61
N ILE A 195 8.72 -8.38 -9.73
CA ILE A 195 7.82 -9.41 -10.29
C ILE A 195 8.59 -10.68 -10.64
N ILE A 196 9.76 -10.54 -11.27
CA ILE A 196 10.58 -11.71 -11.63
C ILE A 196 11.09 -12.40 -10.36
N GLN A 197 11.54 -11.66 -9.35
CA GLN A 197 11.93 -12.22 -8.05
C GLN A 197 10.79 -13.04 -7.43
N GLN A 198 9.58 -12.49 -7.35
CA GLN A 198 8.41 -13.18 -6.79
C GLN A 198 8.05 -14.45 -7.56
N LYS A 199 8.12 -14.43 -8.90
CA LYS A 199 7.87 -15.62 -9.72
C LYS A 199 8.87 -16.74 -9.43
N ILE A 200 10.15 -16.42 -9.30
CA ILE A 200 11.19 -17.42 -9.00
C ILE A 200 11.03 -17.95 -7.56
N GLU A 201 10.72 -17.08 -6.58
CA GLU A 201 10.46 -17.48 -5.19
C GLU A 201 9.22 -18.38 -5.08
N MET A 202 8.14 -18.06 -5.79
CA MET A 202 6.91 -18.85 -5.83
C MET A 202 7.16 -20.22 -6.46
N ASN A 203 7.87 -20.29 -7.59
CA ASN A 203 8.24 -21.55 -8.22
C ASN A 203 9.11 -22.41 -7.29
N ARG A 204 10.06 -21.80 -6.57
CA ARG A 204 10.87 -22.49 -5.57
C ARG A 204 10.04 -23.02 -4.39
N ALA A 205 9.04 -22.27 -3.94
CA ALA A 205 8.14 -22.70 -2.87
C ALA A 205 7.23 -23.87 -3.29
N ILE A 206 6.81 -23.88 -4.57
CA ILE A 206 5.99 -24.97 -5.14
C ILE A 206 6.80 -26.27 -5.30
N GLU A 207 8.08 -26.17 -5.65
CA GLU A 207 8.96 -27.34 -5.86
C GLU A 207 9.53 -27.93 -4.56
N ASN A 208 9.81 -27.11 -3.54
CA ASN A 208 10.29 -27.58 -2.24
C ASN A 208 9.18 -28.20 -1.36
N LYS A 209 8.21 -28.89 -1.98
CA LYS A 209 7.09 -29.60 -1.35
C LYS A 209 7.48 -30.86 -0.56
N THR A 210 8.73 -30.99 -0.11
CA THR A 210 9.17 -32.10 0.74
C THR A 210 9.02 -31.83 2.24
N ASN A 211 8.58 -30.65 2.68
CA ASN A 211 8.30 -30.38 4.10
C ASN A 211 7.08 -29.48 4.35
N ILE A 212 5.98 -29.72 3.65
CA ILE A 212 4.66 -29.30 4.14
C ILE A 212 4.02 -30.53 4.74
N LEU A 213 3.95 -30.58 6.07
CA LEU A 213 3.17 -31.60 6.77
C LEU A 213 1.75 -31.56 6.18
N PRO A 214 1.19 -32.70 5.72
CA PRO A 214 -0.19 -32.72 5.26
C PRO A 214 -1.09 -32.25 6.40
N PRO A 215 -2.16 -31.49 6.11
CA PRO A 215 -3.08 -31.05 7.15
C PRO A 215 -3.53 -32.28 7.95
N LYS A 216 -3.30 -32.26 9.27
CA LYS A 216 -3.68 -33.37 10.15
C LYS A 216 -5.16 -33.65 9.96
N ARG A 217 -5.50 -34.82 9.41
CA ARG A 217 -6.86 -35.35 9.48
C ARG A 217 -7.18 -35.55 10.97
N ILE A 218 -8.06 -34.71 11.50
CA ILE A 218 -8.59 -34.86 12.84
C ILE A 218 -9.42 -36.15 12.83
N LYS A 219 -8.93 -37.21 13.49
CA LYS A 219 -9.76 -38.39 13.78
C LYS A 219 -10.95 -37.92 14.60
N LYS A 220 -12.16 -38.33 14.21
CA LYS A 220 -13.35 -38.24 15.06
C LYS A 220 -13.03 -38.92 16.39
N VAL A 221 -12.77 -38.12 17.41
CA VAL A 221 -12.70 -38.58 18.79
C VAL A 221 -14.11 -38.40 19.35
N LEU A 222 -14.77 -39.53 19.63
CA LEU A 222 -15.91 -39.59 20.53
C LEU A 222 -15.44 -39.00 21.88
N ILE A 223 -16.02 -37.86 22.26
CA ILE A 223 -16.00 -37.41 23.65
C ILE A 223 -17.43 -37.54 24.14
N TYR A 224 -17.66 -38.61 24.89
CA TYR A 224 -18.83 -38.79 25.73
C TYR A 224 -18.39 -38.68 27.19
N LEU A 225 -19.28 -38.12 28.00
CA LEU A 225 -19.31 -37.90 29.46
C LEU A 225 -19.11 -36.44 29.89
N TYR A 226 -20.22 -35.70 30.09
CA TYR A 226 -21.12 -35.63 31.27
C TYR A 226 -20.53 -34.69 32.35
N THR A 227 -21.21 -33.62 32.77
CA THR A 227 -22.43 -33.65 33.60
C THR A 227 -23.28 -32.37 33.41
N HIS A 228 -24.55 -32.51 32.99
CA HIS A 228 -25.76 -32.29 33.80
C HIS A 228 -26.02 -30.86 34.31
N ILE A 229 -26.77 -30.06 33.52
CA ILE A 229 -27.91 -29.29 34.03
C ILE A 229 -29.07 -29.42 33.02
N HIS A 230 -30.25 -29.69 33.56
CA HIS A 230 -31.51 -30.14 32.96
C HIS A 230 -31.94 -29.51 31.62
N PHE A 231 -32.17 -30.39 30.64
CA PHE A 231 -33.15 -30.21 29.56
C PHE A 231 -34.57 -30.12 30.14
N LYS A 232 -35.28 -29.02 29.87
CA LYS A 232 -36.75 -29.02 29.78
C LYS A 232 -37.14 -29.00 28.30
N SER A 233 -37.89 -30.04 27.92
CA SER A 233 -38.67 -30.29 26.69
C SER A 233 -38.22 -29.66 25.36
N ILE A 234 -37.76 -30.53 24.45
CA ILE A 234 -37.53 -30.29 23.00
C ILE A 234 -38.86 -30.21 22.25
N THR A 235 -39.78 -29.37 22.72
CA THR A 235 -41.02 -29.02 22.01
C THR A 235 -41.20 -27.50 21.87
N SER A 236 -40.26 -26.70 22.38
CA SER A 236 -40.21 -25.24 22.18
C SER A 236 -39.00 -24.75 21.37
N VAL A 237 -38.16 -25.63 20.83
CA VAL A 237 -36.91 -25.25 20.13
C VAL A 237 -37.09 -25.16 18.61
N VAL A 238 -38.28 -25.44 18.08
CA VAL A 238 -38.62 -25.19 16.67
C VAL A 238 -39.02 -23.71 16.43
N SER A 239 -39.05 -22.87 17.47
CA SER A 239 -39.34 -21.43 17.35
C SER A 239 -38.12 -20.51 17.46
N GLU A 240 -36.89 -21.01 17.63
CA GLU A 240 -35.69 -20.18 17.86
C GLU A 240 -34.57 -20.32 16.80
N LEU A 241 -34.81 -21.04 15.70
CA LEU A 241 -33.94 -21.05 14.50
C LEU A 241 -34.30 -19.92 13.52
N GLY A 242 -34.83 -18.80 14.04
CA GLY A 242 -35.44 -17.71 13.28
C GLY A 242 -34.58 -16.46 13.06
N THR A 243 -33.30 -16.43 13.45
CA THR A 243 -32.40 -15.31 13.12
C THR A 243 -31.57 -15.64 11.88
N MET A 244 -32.06 -15.19 10.73
CA MET A 244 -31.32 -15.12 9.48
C MET A 244 -29.96 -14.41 9.69
N ASN A 245 -28.85 -15.12 9.46
CA ASN A 245 -27.47 -14.60 9.45
C ASN A 245 -27.30 -13.49 8.40
N THR A 246 -27.63 -12.23 8.74
CA THR A 246 -27.55 -11.10 7.80
C THR A 246 -26.11 -10.67 7.51
N ILE A 247 -25.89 -9.98 6.39
CA ILE A 247 -24.54 -9.47 6.05
C ILE A 247 -24.03 -8.47 7.11
N ILE A 248 -24.92 -7.65 7.68
CA ILE A 248 -24.57 -6.68 8.72
C ILE A 248 -24.11 -7.38 10.00
N GLU A 249 -24.75 -8.48 10.39
CA GLU A 249 -24.32 -9.27 11.54
C GLU A 249 -22.94 -9.92 11.31
N LYS A 250 -22.70 -10.43 10.09
CA LYS A 250 -21.37 -10.95 9.71
C LYS A 250 -20.30 -9.87 9.79
N ILE A 251 -20.58 -8.66 9.31
CA ILE A 251 -19.67 -7.51 9.38
C ILE A 251 -19.40 -7.11 10.83
N LYS A 252 -20.43 -7.03 11.67
CA LYS A 252 -20.33 -6.66 13.09
C LYS A 252 -19.36 -7.58 13.85
N ASN A 253 -19.48 -8.88 13.60
CA ASN A 253 -18.69 -9.92 14.28
C ASN A 253 -17.36 -10.23 13.60
N SER A 254 -17.10 -9.67 12.41
CA SER A 254 -15.86 -9.89 11.67
C SER A 254 -14.68 -9.13 12.32
N PRO A 255 -13.51 -9.76 12.46
CA PRO A 255 -12.28 -9.05 12.78
C PRO A 255 -11.80 -8.18 11.61
N GLN A 256 -12.20 -8.53 10.39
CA GLN A 256 -11.86 -7.82 9.16
C GLN A 256 -12.92 -6.76 8.84
N THR A 257 -12.46 -5.57 8.48
CA THR A 257 -13.27 -4.50 7.91
C THR A 257 -13.75 -4.90 6.53
N PHE A 258 -15.03 -4.61 6.27
CA PHE A 258 -15.71 -4.83 5.01
C PHE A 258 -15.46 -3.65 4.07
N VAL A 259 -14.93 -3.91 2.87
CA VAL A 259 -14.51 -2.89 1.92
C VAL A 259 -15.40 -2.90 0.68
N ILE A 260 -16.00 -1.74 0.41
CA ILE A 260 -16.84 -1.46 -0.75
C ILE A 260 -16.02 -0.62 -1.74
N ALA A 261 -15.80 -1.16 -2.94
CA ALA A 261 -15.29 -0.43 -4.08
C ALA A 261 -16.45 0.25 -4.81
N GLU A 262 -16.57 1.56 -4.66
CA GLU A 262 -17.56 2.36 -5.37
C GLU A 262 -17.08 2.60 -6.80
N ILE A 263 -17.72 1.93 -7.76
CA ILE A 263 -17.50 2.18 -9.19
C ILE A 263 -18.26 3.44 -9.61
N GLY A 264 -19.43 3.69 -9.01
CA GLY A 264 -20.21 4.89 -9.28
C GLY A 264 -20.47 5.04 -10.78
N GLN A 265 -20.08 6.20 -11.34
CA GLN A 265 -20.18 6.49 -12.79
C GLN A 265 -18.81 6.44 -13.51
N ASN A 266 -17.75 5.95 -12.87
CA ASN A 266 -16.39 5.87 -13.46
C ASN A 266 -16.29 4.84 -14.62
N HIS A 267 -17.34 4.06 -14.85
CA HIS A 267 -17.48 3.21 -16.03
C HIS A 267 -17.85 3.99 -17.31
N GLN A 268 -18.20 5.27 -17.20
CA GLN A 268 -18.44 6.17 -18.35
C GLN A 268 -19.51 5.67 -19.32
N GLY A 269 -20.55 4.98 -18.82
CA GLY A 269 -21.59 4.37 -19.66
C GLY A 269 -21.12 3.14 -20.46
N ASN A 270 -19.93 2.61 -20.20
CA ASN A 270 -19.38 1.45 -20.92
C ASN A 270 -19.33 0.20 -20.03
N ILE A 271 -20.09 -0.83 -20.41
CA ILE A 271 -20.18 -2.08 -19.65
C ILE A 271 -18.85 -2.84 -19.58
N LEU A 272 -17.98 -2.73 -20.59
CA LEU A 272 -16.67 -3.38 -20.59
C LEU A 272 -15.74 -2.75 -19.54
N ILE A 273 -15.77 -1.41 -19.42
CA ILE A 273 -15.04 -0.68 -18.37
C ILE A 273 -15.59 -1.07 -17.00
N ALA A 274 -16.91 -1.17 -16.85
CA ALA A 274 -17.52 -1.64 -15.60
C ALA A 274 -17.05 -3.04 -15.21
N LYS A 275 -17.04 -4.01 -16.14
CA LYS A 275 -16.52 -5.37 -15.90
C LYS A 275 -15.03 -5.38 -15.57
N GLU A 276 -14.23 -4.52 -16.20
CA GLU A 276 -12.81 -4.37 -15.88
C GLU A 276 -12.61 -3.85 -14.45
N LEU A 277 -13.35 -2.81 -14.06
CA LEU A 277 -13.33 -2.29 -12.69
C LEU A 277 -13.75 -3.34 -11.65
N ILE A 278 -14.80 -4.13 -11.94
CA ILE A 278 -15.24 -5.24 -11.08
C ILE A 278 -14.11 -6.26 -10.89
N LYS A 279 -13.45 -6.66 -11.98
CA LYS A 279 -12.34 -7.62 -11.96
C LYS A 279 -11.18 -7.11 -11.13
N ILE A 280 -10.74 -5.87 -11.36
CA ILE A 280 -9.65 -5.25 -10.62
C ILE A 280 -9.97 -5.16 -9.14
N ALA A 281 -11.20 -4.78 -8.80
CA ALA A 281 -11.64 -4.70 -7.41
C ALA A 281 -11.50 -6.08 -6.72
N LYS A 282 -11.99 -7.17 -7.35
CA LYS A 282 -11.82 -8.54 -6.85
C LYS A 282 -10.35 -8.93 -6.71
N GLU A 283 -9.51 -8.64 -7.70
CA GLU A 283 -8.07 -8.93 -7.66
C GLU A 283 -7.34 -8.18 -6.53
N CYS A 284 -7.81 -6.99 -6.15
CA CYS A 284 -7.29 -6.24 -5.00
C CYS A 284 -7.76 -6.78 -3.65
N GLY A 285 -8.79 -7.64 -3.63
CA GLY A 285 -9.33 -8.24 -2.41
C GLY A 285 -10.40 -7.39 -1.71
N VAL A 286 -11.22 -6.64 -2.46
CA VAL A 286 -12.41 -6.00 -1.90
C VAL A 286 -13.53 -7.02 -1.64
N ASP A 287 -14.43 -6.69 -0.73
CA ASP A 287 -15.55 -7.57 -0.38
C ASP A 287 -16.76 -7.34 -1.29
N CYS A 288 -16.97 -6.09 -1.73
CA CYS A 288 -18.13 -5.71 -2.54
C CYS A 288 -17.79 -4.61 -3.57
N VAL A 289 -18.36 -4.72 -4.76
CA VAL A 289 -18.40 -3.66 -5.77
C VAL A 289 -19.77 -2.98 -5.74
N LYS A 290 -19.77 -1.65 -5.85
CA LYS A 290 -20.98 -0.85 -5.78
C LYS A 290 -21.16 0.05 -7.00
N PHE A 291 -22.38 0.13 -7.48
CA PHE A 291 -22.82 1.02 -8.55
C PHE A 291 -23.85 2.04 -8.05
N GLN A 292 -24.30 2.92 -8.93
CA GLN A 292 -25.42 3.82 -8.70
C GLN A 292 -26.54 3.43 -9.66
N LYS A 293 -27.76 3.26 -9.14
CA LYS A 293 -28.94 3.04 -9.97
C LYS A 293 -29.87 4.23 -9.81
N THR A 294 -30.24 4.85 -10.92
CA THR A 294 -31.11 6.02 -10.96
C THR A 294 -32.13 5.91 -12.08
N CYS A 295 -33.36 6.33 -11.83
CA CYS A 295 -34.32 6.76 -12.83
C CYS A 295 -34.27 8.30 -12.91
N PRO A 296 -33.62 8.89 -13.93
CA PRO A 296 -33.39 10.34 -13.98
C PRO A 296 -34.68 11.17 -13.86
N GLN A 297 -35.79 10.68 -14.41
CA GLN A 297 -37.10 11.33 -14.41
C GLN A 297 -37.76 11.36 -13.02
N GLU A 298 -37.47 10.37 -12.18
CA GLU A 298 -37.97 10.33 -10.79
C GLU A 298 -37.09 11.16 -9.86
N LYS A 299 -35.77 11.16 -10.11
CA LYS A 299 -34.80 11.84 -9.25
C LYS A 299 -34.75 13.36 -9.46
N PHE A 300 -34.88 13.81 -10.72
CA PHE A 300 -34.67 15.21 -11.07
C PHE A 300 -35.94 15.83 -11.64
N THR A 301 -36.17 17.11 -11.32
CA THR A 301 -37.23 17.87 -11.98
C THR A 301 -36.94 18.02 -13.47
N LYS A 302 -37.99 18.18 -14.27
CA LYS A 302 -37.87 18.45 -15.71
C LYS A 302 -36.90 19.61 -16.01
N ALA A 303 -37.01 20.72 -15.26
CA ALA A 303 -36.13 21.86 -15.41
C ALA A 303 -34.66 21.53 -15.12
N ALA A 304 -34.37 20.67 -14.13
CA ALA A 304 -33.00 20.24 -13.84
C ALA A 304 -32.45 19.33 -14.95
N LEU A 305 -33.27 18.46 -15.53
CA LEU A 305 -32.87 17.61 -16.67
C LEU A 305 -32.61 18.42 -17.94
N GLU A 306 -33.38 19.47 -18.17
CA GLU A 306 -33.25 20.36 -19.34
C GLU A 306 -32.13 21.40 -19.17
N ALA A 307 -31.61 21.59 -17.95
CA ALA A 307 -30.54 22.53 -17.67
C ALA A 307 -29.27 22.20 -18.46
N LEU A 308 -28.61 23.24 -19.00
CA LEU A 308 -27.36 23.10 -19.75
C LEU A 308 -26.25 22.57 -18.84
N TYR A 309 -25.53 21.57 -19.34
CA TYR A 309 -24.38 20.98 -18.67
C TYR A 309 -23.23 20.87 -19.68
N LEU A 310 -22.42 21.92 -19.75
CA LEU A 310 -21.41 22.10 -20.82
C LEU A 310 -19.96 21.99 -20.30
N GLY A 311 -19.77 21.43 -19.11
CA GLY A 311 -18.46 21.25 -18.52
C GLY A 311 -17.62 20.19 -19.26
N GLU A 312 -16.31 20.18 -18.97
CA GLU A 312 -15.37 19.20 -19.53
C GLU A 312 -15.82 17.76 -19.30
N ASN A 313 -16.54 17.48 -18.21
CA ASN A 313 -17.05 16.17 -17.80
C ASN A 313 -18.44 15.80 -18.36
N SER A 314 -19.03 16.64 -19.23
CA SER A 314 -20.38 16.39 -19.74
C SER A 314 -20.43 15.37 -20.88
N TRP A 315 -21.42 14.48 -20.87
CA TRP A 315 -21.71 13.53 -21.96
C TRP A 315 -22.94 13.90 -22.80
N GLY A 316 -23.50 15.09 -22.57
CA GLY A 316 -24.63 15.62 -23.31
C GLY A 316 -24.64 17.14 -23.27
N LYS A 317 -25.59 17.78 -23.95
CA LYS A 317 -25.79 19.23 -23.87
C LYS A 317 -26.51 19.62 -22.58
N THR A 318 -27.39 18.75 -22.11
CA THR A 318 -28.16 18.94 -20.89
C THR A 318 -27.73 17.96 -19.80
N TYR A 319 -28.08 18.26 -18.56
CA TYR A 319 -27.79 17.38 -17.43
C TYR A 319 -28.54 16.04 -17.56
N GLY A 320 -29.76 16.06 -18.11
CA GLY A 320 -30.53 14.86 -18.42
C GLY A 320 -29.86 13.97 -19.46
N GLU A 321 -29.34 14.52 -20.56
CA GLU A 321 -28.58 13.76 -21.55
C GLU A 321 -27.30 13.15 -20.94
N HIS A 322 -26.59 13.91 -20.11
CA HIS A 322 -25.42 13.40 -19.39
C HIS A 322 -25.77 12.24 -18.44
N LYS A 323 -26.87 12.32 -17.69
CA LYS A 323 -27.30 11.25 -16.79
C LYS A 323 -27.82 10.04 -17.54
N ALA A 324 -28.57 10.22 -18.62
CA ALA A 324 -29.03 9.13 -19.47
C ALA A 324 -27.86 8.37 -20.12
N TYR A 325 -26.81 9.07 -20.55
CA TYR A 325 -25.61 8.42 -21.11
C TYR A 325 -24.88 7.52 -20.11
N LEU A 326 -24.90 7.88 -18.82
CA LEU A 326 -24.20 7.15 -17.78
C LEU A 326 -25.04 6.06 -17.11
N GLU A 327 -26.36 6.06 -17.30
CA GLU A 327 -27.24 5.10 -16.64
C GLU A 327 -27.29 3.80 -17.44
N PHE A 328 -26.94 2.69 -16.81
CA PHE A 328 -27.12 1.37 -17.41
C PHE A 328 -28.60 0.96 -17.40
N SER A 329 -29.00 0.26 -18.45
CA SER A 329 -30.29 -0.43 -18.50
C SER A 329 -30.39 -1.51 -17.40
N ASN A 330 -31.61 -1.97 -17.12
CA ASN A 330 -31.82 -3.02 -16.13
C ASN A 330 -31.14 -4.34 -16.54
N GLU A 331 -31.15 -4.64 -17.84
CA GLU A 331 -30.49 -5.80 -18.43
C GLU A 331 -28.97 -5.75 -18.24
N GLU A 332 -28.35 -4.61 -18.55
CA GLU A 332 -26.91 -4.41 -18.32
C GLU A 332 -26.55 -4.48 -16.84
N PHE A 333 -27.40 -3.98 -15.95
CA PHE A 333 -27.19 -4.05 -14.50
C PHE A 333 -27.22 -5.50 -14.00
N MET A 334 -28.16 -6.30 -14.48
CA MET A 334 -28.23 -7.74 -14.19
C MET A 334 -27.03 -8.49 -14.78
N GLU A 335 -26.56 -8.12 -15.96
CA GLU A 335 -25.35 -8.68 -16.56
C GLU A 335 -24.10 -8.39 -15.69
N LEU A 336 -23.98 -7.18 -15.15
CA LEU A 336 -22.91 -6.81 -14.23
C LEU A 336 -22.98 -7.58 -12.90
N GLN A 337 -24.19 -7.76 -12.35
CA GLN A 337 -24.42 -8.58 -11.16
C GLN A 337 -23.99 -10.04 -11.39
N GLN A 338 -24.41 -10.64 -12.51
CA GLN A 338 -24.03 -12.01 -12.88
C GLN A 338 -22.51 -12.14 -13.07
N TYR A 339 -21.88 -11.15 -13.71
CA TYR A 339 -20.44 -11.14 -13.87
C TYR A 339 -19.70 -11.07 -12.53
N ALA A 340 -20.12 -10.18 -11.62
CA ALA A 340 -19.55 -10.09 -10.27
C ALA A 340 -19.71 -11.42 -9.49
N GLN A 341 -20.87 -12.06 -9.56
CA GLN A 341 -21.11 -13.38 -8.98
C GLN A 341 -20.20 -14.46 -9.57
N SER A 342 -20.00 -14.45 -10.89
CA SER A 342 -19.15 -15.44 -11.59
C SER A 342 -17.67 -15.40 -11.16
N ILE A 343 -17.21 -14.25 -10.67
CA ILE A 343 -15.85 -14.07 -10.14
C ILE A 343 -15.81 -13.95 -8.61
N ASP A 344 -16.91 -14.29 -7.93
CA ASP A 344 -17.01 -14.36 -6.46
C ASP A 344 -16.77 -13.01 -5.76
N VAL A 345 -17.36 -11.92 -6.25
CA VAL A 345 -17.41 -10.62 -5.52
C VAL A 345 -18.85 -10.17 -5.33
N LEU A 346 -19.17 -9.63 -4.15
CA LEU A 346 -20.52 -9.13 -3.88
C LEU A 346 -20.81 -7.91 -4.74
N PHE A 347 -22.04 -7.81 -5.23
CA PHE A 347 -22.52 -6.72 -6.05
C PHE A 347 -23.69 -6.01 -5.36
N THR A 348 -23.66 -4.69 -5.32
CA THR A 348 -24.75 -3.86 -4.80
C THR A 348 -24.82 -2.52 -5.55
N ALA A 349 -25.81 -1.70 -5.21
CA ALA A 349 -25.90 -0.33 -5.70
C ALA A 349 -26.54 0.63 -4.69
N SER A 350 -26.32 1.92 -4.91
CA SER A 350 -27.10 2.98 -4.31
C SER A 350 -28.45 3.11 -5.00
N ALA A 351 -29.55 3.01 -4.25
CA ALA A 351 -30.87 3.42 -4.72
C ALA A 351 -30.99 4.95 -4.60
N MET A 352 -31.23 5.64 -5.72
CA MET A 352 -31.31 7.11 -5.77
C MET A 352 -32.72 7.66 -6.04
N ASP A 353 -33.71 6.77 -6.07
CA ASP A 353 -35.14 7.03 -6.26
C ASP A 353 -35.93 5.73 -5.99
N GLU A 354 -37.25 5.82 -5.94
CA GLU A 354 -38.14 4.70 -5.62
C GLU A 354 -38.15 3.59 -6.70
N VAL A 355 -38.03 3.95 -7.97
CA VAL A 355 -38.00 2.98 -9.09
C VAL A 355 -36.72 2.15 -9.01
N SER A 356 -35.59 2.83 -8.79
CA SER A 356 -34.29 2.18 -8.57
C SER A 356 -34.30 1.30 -7.32
N LEU A 357 -34.93 1.74 -6.23
CA LEU A 357 -35.10 0.92 -5.02
C LEU A 357 -35.86 -0.38 -5.31
N LYS A 358 -37.01 -0.31 -5.99
CA LYS A 358 -37.82 -1.47 -6.36
C LYS A 358 -37.03 -2.46 -7.23
N PHE A 359 -36.28 -1.94 -8.20
CA PHE A 359 -35.40 -2.76 -9.04
C PHE A 359 -34.31 -3.47 -8.22
N LEU A 360 -33.65 -2.78 -7.27
CA LEU A 360 -32.62 -3.42 -6.42
C LEU A 360 -33.21 -4.51 -5.50
N ILE A 361 -34.44 -4.34 -5.03
CA ILE A 361 -35.17 -5.37 -4.28
C ILE A 361 -35.44 -6.58 -5.19
N GLU A 362 -35.90 -6.34 -6.42
CA GLU A 362 -36.22 -7.38 -7.41
C GLU A 362 -35.00 -8.25 -7.75
N ILE A 363 -33.84 -7.63 -8.00
CA ILE A 363 -32.59 -8.36 -8.31
C ILE A 363 -31.90 -8.92 -7.05
N ASN A 364 -32.50 -8.78 -5.87
CA ASN A 364 -32.07 -9.35 -4.60
C ASN A 364 -30.60 -9.06 -4.23
N VAL A 365 -30.23 -7.77 -4.18
CA VAL A 365 -28.90 -7.35 -3.71
C VAL A 365 -28.68 -7.71 -2.22
N PRO A 366 -27.43 -8.00 -1.79
CA PRO A 366 -27.14 -8.43 -0.41
C PRO A 366 -27.42 -7.34 0.64
N PHE A 367 -27.39 -6.09 0.23
CA PHE A 367 -27.80 -4.91 0.98
C PHE A 367 -28.06 -3.77 -0.01
N ILE A 368 -28.83 -2.76 0.40
CA ILE A 368 -29.08 -1.55 -0.38
C ILE A 368 -28.27 -0.40 0.21
N LYS A 369 -27.56 0.33 -0.64
CA LYS A 369 -26.90 1.58 -0.23
C LYS A 369 -27.89 2.74 -0.36
N ILE A 370 -27.91 3.61 0.65
CA ILE A 370 -28.53 4.94 0.56
C ILE A 370 -27.39 5.97 0.60
N GLY A 371 -27.26 6.74 -0.47
CA GLY A 371 -26.23 7.77 -0.59
C GLY A 371 -26.55 9.01 0.25
N SER A 372 -25.54 9.83 0.54
CA SER A 372 -25.72 11.07 1.31
C SER A 372 -26.73 12.04 0.67
N GLY A 373 -26.86 12.02 -0.66
CA GLY A 373 -27.86 12.82 -1.39
C GLY A 373 -29.31 12.48 -1.05
N ASP A 374 -29.55 11.27 -0.52
CA ASP A 374 -30.86 10.77 -0.16
C ASP A 374 -31.00 10.58 1.36
N SER A 375 -30.04 11.08 2.15
CA SER A 375 -30.04 10.93 3.61
C SER A 375 -31.18 11.70 4.30
N ASN A 376 -31.69 12.77 3.68
CA ASN A 376 -32.89 13.48 4.14
C ASN A 376 -34.19 12.95 3.49
N ASN A 377 -34.10 11.98 2.59
CA ASN A 377 -35.24 11.40 1.88
C ASN A 377 -35.89 10.29 2.74
N PHE A 378 -36.56 10.71 3.81
CA PHE A 378 -37.17 9.78 4.76
C PHE A 378 -38.21 8.85 4.12
N LEU A 379 -38.88 9.26 3.03
CA LEU A 379 -39.82 8.41 2.31
C LEU A 379 -39.10 7.22 1.67
N LEU A 380 -37.99 7.47 0.96
CA LEU A 380 -37.17 6.41 0.36
C LEU A 380 -36.54 5.52 1.43
N ILE A 381 -36.02 6.10 2.51
CA ILE A 381 -35.40 5.35 3.61
C ILE A 381 -36.41 4.44 4.31
N GLU A 382 -37.62 4.93 4.55
CA GLU A 382 -38.69 4.13 5.15
C GLU A 382 -39.10 2.96 4.26
N GLU A 383 -39.26 3.21 2.97
CA GLU A 383 -39.61 2.14 2.02
C GLU A 383 -38.50 1.09 1.90
N ALA A 384 -37.23 1.54 1.87
CA ALA A 384 -36.09 0.63 1.90
C ALA A 384 -36.06 -0.21 3.19
N ALA A 385 -36.39 0.38 4.34
CA ALA A 385 -36.44 -0.33 5.62
C ALA A 385 -37.58 -1.38 5.69
N LYS A 386 -38.74 -1.10 5.07
CA LYS A 386 -39.85 -2.07 5.00
C LYS A 386 -39.50 -3.32 4.19
N SER A 387 -38.58 -3.22 3.23
CA SER A 387 -38.16 -4.36 2.43
C SER A 387 -37.50 -5.48 3.25
N GLY A 388 -36.95 -5.15 4.43
CA GLY A 388 -36.18 -6.07 5.27
C GLY A 388 -34.78 -6.39 4.73
N ILE A 389 -34.41 -5.89 3.55
CA ILE A 389 -33.06 -6.00 3.01
C ILE A 389 -32.13 -5.11 3.84
N PRO A 390 -30.91 -5.59 4.20
CA PRO A 390 -30.00 -4.78 5.00
C PRO A 390 -29.64 -3.46 4.33
N LEU A 391 -29.48 -2.39 5.11
CA LEU A 391 -29.18 -1.04 4.59
C LEU A 391 -27.78 -0.57 4.98
N VAL A 392 -27.11 0.14 4.08
CA VAL A 392 -25.89 0.89 4.39
C VAL A 392 -26.14 2.35 4.01
N ILE A 393 -26.17 3.25 4.99
CA ILE A 393 -26.64 4.63 4.79
C ILE A 393 -25.49 5.60 5.06
N SER A 394 -25.10 6.40 4.06
CA SER A 394 -24.14 7.50 4.28
C SER A 394 -24.86 8.73 4.85
N THR A 395 -24.18 9.46 5.74
CA THR A 395 -24.76 10.58 6.49
C THR A 395 -24.10 11.93 6.17
N GLY A 396 -23.59 12.10 4.95
CA GLY A 396 -23.07 13.41 4.50
C GLY A 396 -24.19 14.42 4.23
N MET A 397 -23.86 15.71 4.28
CA MET A 397 -24.79 16.84 4.03
C MET A 397 -25.95 16.95 5.03
N VAL A 398 -25.89 16.26 6.17
CA VAL A 398 -26.92 16.32 7.20
C VAL A 398 -26.31 16.49 8.58
N GLU A 399 -27.07 17.16 9.46
CA GLU A 399 -26.72 17.32 10.87
C GLU A 399 -27.04 16.06 11.67
N PHE A 400 -26.42 15.94 12.85
CA PHE A 400 -26.61 14.79 13.75
C PHE A 400 -28.08 14.50 14.07
N GLU A 401 -28.93 15.53 14.20
CA GLU A 401 -30.37 15.35 14.44
C GLU A 401 -31.04 14.53 13.34
N THR A 402 -30.67 14.76 12.07
CA THR A 402 -31.18 13.99 10.94
C THR A 402 -30.69 12.55 10.99
N VAL A 403 -29.43 12.33 11.37
CA VAL A 403 -28.86 10.99 11.58
C VAL A 403 -29.62 10.22 12.66
N GLN A 404 -29.92 10.88 13.79
CA GLN A 404 -30.75 10.29 14.85
C GLN A 404 -32.16 9.93 14.35
N ARG A 405 -32.75 10.78 13.50
CA ARG A 405 -34.06 10.49 12.87
C ARG A 405 -34.00 9.31 11.91
N ILE A 406 -32.94 9.19 11.09
CA ILE A 406 -32.71 8.02 10.23
C ILE A 406 -32.63 6.76 11.09
N TYR A 407 -31.79 6.79 12.14
CA TYR A 407 -31.64 5.65 13.06
C TYR A 407 -33.00 5.25 13.66
N ASN A 408 -33.76 6.21 14.18
CA ASN A 408 -35.08 5.96 14.77
C ASN A 408 -36.07 5.40 13.75
N LEU A 409 -36.05 5.92 12.51
CA LEU A 409 -36.94 5.49 11.44
C LEU A 409 -36.68 4.04 11.04
N VAL A 410 -35.45 3.70 10.68
CA VAL A 410 -35.08 2.35 10.24
C VAL A 410 -35.26 1.34 11.38
N SER A 411 -34.92 1.74 12.61
CA SER A 411 -35.04 0.90 13.81
C SER A 411 -36.48 0.47 14.15
N LYS A 412 -37.51 1.15 13.62
CA LYS A 412 -38.91 0.71 13.76
C LYS A 412 -39.16 -0.62 13.02
N TYR A 413 -38.40 -0.89 11.98
CA TYR A 413 -38.54 -2.05 11.12
C TYR A 413 -37.51 -3.12 11.44
N HIS A 414 -36.23 -2.77 11.53
CA HIS A 414 -35.16 -3.71 11.87
C HIS A 414 -33.85 -3.01 12.29
N LYS A 415 -32.92 -3.79 12.87
CA LYS A 415 -31.56 -3.35 13.23
C LYS A 415 -30.47 -3.80 12.24
N ASN A 416 -30.87 -4.36 11.10
CA ASN A 416 -29.96 -4.82 10.05
C ASN A 416 -29.50 -3.66 9.15
N PHE A 417 -28.88 -2.63 9.73
CA PHE A 417 -28.34 -1.52 8.95
C PHE A 417 -27.03 -0.98 9.53
N ALA A 418 -26.32 -0.20 8.71
CA ALA A 418 -25.11 0.51 9.09
C ALA A 418 -25.20 1.99 8.74
N LEU A 419 -24.56 2.82 9.56
CA LEU A 419 -24.37 4.26 9.29
C LEU A 419 -22.91 4.54 8.94
N LEU A 420 -22.67 5.16 7.78
CA LEU A 420 -21.33 5.58 7.36
C LEU A 420 -21.17 7.07 7.54
N HIS A 421 -20.19 7.46 8.36
CA HIS A 421 -19.70 8.83 8.39
C HIS A 421 -19.16 9.21 7.01
N CYS A 422 -19.53 10.40 6.52
CA CYS A 422 -19.26 10.81 5.15
C CYS A 422 -19.26 12.34 5.05
N ILE A 423 -18.35 12.89 4.27
CA ILE A 423 -18.39 14.30 3.83
C ILE A 423 -18.55 14.30 2.32
N SER A 424 -19.60 14.95 1.81
CA SER A 424 -19.93 14.96 0.37
C SER A 424 -19.17 16.08 -0.36
N ALA A 425 -17.84 16.04 -0.33
CA ALA A 425 -16.96 16.91 -1.09
C ALA A 425 -15.95 16.06 -1.86
N TYR A 426 -15.74 16.34 -3.15
CA TYR A 426 -15.03 15.45 -4.07
C TYR A 426 -13.88 16.20 -4.78
N PRO A 427 -12.66 16.26 -4.19
CA PRO A 427 -12.23 15.62 -2.96
C PRO A 427 -12.57 16.41 -1.68
N THR A 428 -12.61 15.72 -0.54
CA THR A 428 -12.77 16.32 0.79
C THR A 428 -11.41 16.81 1.32
N SER A 429 -11.36 18.04 1.85
CA SER A 429 -10.18 18.61 2.52
C SER A 429 -9.90 17.88 3.84
N TYR A 430 -8.67 17.90 4.36
CA TYR A 430 -8.37 17.15 5.58
C TYR A 430 -9.05 17.74 6.81
N GLU A 431 -9.23 19.06 6.82
CA GLU A 431 -9.84 19.84 7.88
C GLU A 431 -11.32 19.50 8.07
N ASP A 432 -12.01 19.11 6.99
CA ASP A 432 -13.45 18.83 7.01
C ASP A 432 -13.80 17.38 7.37
N ILE A 433 -12.83 16.45 7.32
CA ILE A 433 -13.11 15.01 7.41
C ILE A 433 -13.76 14.60 8.73
N ASN A 434 -13.31 15.16 9.86
CA ASN A 434 -13.91 14.90 11.18
C ASN A 434 -14.08 13.41 11.57
N LEU A 435 -13.03 12.58 11.46
CA LEU A 435 -13.11 11.13 11.75
C LEU A 435 -13.62 10.75 13.15
N LYS A 436 -13.54 11.66 14.14
CA LYS A 436 -14.05 11.42 15.49
C LYS A 436 -15.57 11.18 15.53
N VAL A 437 -16.31 11.59 14.50
CA VAL A 437 -17.74 11.29 14.33
C VAL A 437 -18.01 9.78 14.34
N ILE A 438 -17.06 8.95 13.86
CA ILE A 438 -17.20 7.49 13.90
C ILE A 438 -17.37 6.99 15.34
N GLN A 439 -16.60 7.56 16.28
CA GLN A 439 -16.68 7.19 17.70
C GLN A 439 -17.94 7.73 18.36
N ASP A 440 -18.39 8.93 17.96
CA ASP A 440 -19.68 9.47 18.41
C ASP A 440 -20.84 8.55 17.96
N TYR A 441 -20.83 8.10 16.70
CA TYR A 441 -21.83 7.13 16.21
C TYR A 441 -21.78 5.81 16.98
N GLN A 442 -20.60 5.28 17.31
CA GLN A 442 -20.48 4.05 18.10
C GLN A 442 -21.04 4.21 19.52
N GLN A 443 -20.89 5.40 20.13
CA GLN A 443 -21.42 5.68 21.46
C GLN A 443 -22.95 5.88 21.43
N LYS A 444 -23.47 6.57 20.41
CA LYS A 444 -24.89 6.90 20.27
C LYS A 444 -25.73 5.75 19.73
N PHE A 445 -25.14 4.93 18.86
CA PHE A 445 -25.80 3.82 18.15
C PHE A 445 -25.03 2.50 18.34
N PRO A 446 -24.83 2.02 19.59
CA PRO A 446 -23.97 0.87 19.89
C PRO A 446 -24.50 -0.47 19.36
N ASP A 447 -25.77 -0.52 18.98
CA ASP A 447 -26.43 -1.73 18.49
C ASP A 447 -26.24 -1.98 16.99
N ILE A 448 -25.84 -0.95 16.21
CA ILE A 448 -25.64 -1.04 14.76
C ILE A 448 -24.17 -0.94 14.35
N VAL A 449 -23.88 -1.27 13.10
CA VAL A 449 -22.54 -1.14 12.53
C VAL A 449 -22.29 0.31 12.11
N THR A 450 -21.10 0.82 12.42
CA THR A 450 -20.64 2.12 11.93
C THR A 450 -19.47 1.95 10.97
N GLY A 451 -19.37 2.85 10.00
CA GLY A 451 -18.27 2.84 9.05
C GLY A 451 -17.97 4.22 8.49
N TYR A 452 -17.23 4.25 7.38
CA TYR A 452 -16.74 5.48 6.77
C TYR A 452 -16.82 5.40 5.24
N SER A 453 -17.38 6.43 4.62
CA SER A 453 -17.42 6.64 3.18
C SER A 453 -16.53 7.83 2.85
N GLY A 454 -15.37 7.55 2.25
CA GLY A 454 -14.30 8.52 2.08
C GLY A 454 -14.26 9.13 0.68
N HIS A 455 -14.07 10.44 0.60
CA HIS A 455 -13.84 11.19 -0.64
C HIS A 455 -12.53 12.03 -0.57
N GLU A 456 -11.66 11.71 0.37
CA GLU A 456 -10.37 12.37 0.55
C GLU A 456 -9.33 11.94 -0.50
N ILE A 457 -8.21 12.66 -0.56
CA ILE A 457 -7.02 12.22 -1.29
C ILE A 457 -6.14 11.35 -0.37
N GLY A 458 -5.62 10.25 -0.92
CA GLY A 458 -4.73 9.33 -0.20
C GLY A 458 -5.46 8.25 0.60
N LEU A 459 -4.68 7.49 1.37
CA LEU A 459 -5.13 6.25 2.04
C LEU A 459 -5.17 6.37 3.57
N HIS A 460 -4.26 7.18 4.13
CA HIS A 460 -4.02 7.26 5.58
C HIS A 460 -5.26 7.64 6.40
N ILE A 461 -6.16 8.45 5.85
CA ILE A 461 -7.44 8.80 6.48
C ILE A 461 -8.35 7.57 6.55
N THR A 462 -8.58 6.90 5.42
CA THR A 462 -9.35 5.66 5.36
C THR A 462 -8.82 4.62 6.36
N VAL A 463 -7.50 4.45 6.44
CA VAL A 463 -6.85 3.53 7.41
C VAL A 463 -7.09 4.00 8.86
N SER A 464 -7.00 5.31 9.11
CA SER A 464 -7.27 5.89 10.43
C SER A 464 -8.74 5.71 10.86
N ALA A 465 -9.69 5.75 9.91
CA ALA A 465 -11.10 5.48 10.20
C ALA A 465 -11.30 4.07 10.75
N VAL A 466 -10.60 3.07 10.19
CA VAL A 466 -10.61 1.68 10.71
C VAL A 466 -9.94 1.59 12.08
N ALA A 467 -8.83 2.31 12.31
CA ALA A 467 -8.19 2.37 13.62
C ALA A 467 -9.11 2.98 14.70
N LEU A 468 -10.04 3.88 14.30
CA LEU A 468 -11.09 4.44 15.16
C LEU A 468 -12.33 3.54 15.27
N GLY A 469 -12.33 2.38 14.62
CA GLY A 469 -13.33 1.33 14.75
C GLY A 469 -14.39 1.27 13.64
N ALA A 470 -14.19 1.96 12.50
CA ALA A 470 -15.03 1.76 11.33
C ALA A 470 -14.96 0.30 10.85
N LYS A 471 -16.12 -0.34 10.69
CA LYS A 471 -16.27 -1.74 10.24
C LYS A 471 -16.62 -1.87 8.77
N ILE A 472 -17.07 -0.79 8.14
CA ILE A 472 -17.32 -0.69 6.70
C ILE A 472 -16.52 0.49 6.17
N ILE A 473 -15.85 0.28 5.04
CA ILE A 473 -15.13 1.32 4.29
C ILE A 473 -15.69 1.37 2.88
N GLU A 474 -16.00 2.56 2.41
CA GLU A 474 -16.39 2.83 1.02
C GLU A 474 -15.45 3.86 0.40
N ARG A 475 -14.86 3.51 -0.75
CA ARG A 475 -13.98 4.40 -1.53
C ARG A 475 -14.28 4.23 -3.02
N HIS A 476 -14.32 5.35 -3.75
CA HIS A 476 -14.43 5.30 -5.20
C HIS A 476 -13.20 4.65 -5.83
N ILE A 477 -13.37 3.96 -6.95
CA ILE A 477 -12.27 3.33 -7.71
C ILE A 477 -12.30 3.73 -9.17
N THR A 478 -11.13 3.82 -9.80
CA THR A 478 -10.98 4.17 -11.21
C THR A 478 -9.85 3.37 -11.84
N LEU A 479 -9.85 3.25 -13.18
CA LEU A 479 -8.70 2.75 -13.93
C LEU A 479 -7.59 3.81 -14.02
N ASP A 480 -8.00 5.08 -14.16
CA ASP A 480 -7.11 6.23 -14.37
C ASP A 480 -7.80 7.50 -13.86
N LYS A 481 -7.11 8.30 -13.04
CA LYS A 481 -7.65 9.56 -12.47
C LYS A 481 -7.78 10.69 -13.49
N THR A 482 -7.12 10.58 -14.64
CA THR A 482 -7.12 11.60 -15.71
C THR A 482 -8.28 11.43 -16.69
N GLN A 483 -9.04 10.34 -16.56
CA GLN A 483 -10.22 10.09 -17.35
C GLN A 483 -11.33 11.10 -17.06
N LYS A 484 -12.20 11.29 -18.06
CA LYS A 484 -13.31 12.22 -17.98
C LYS A 484 -14.42 11.71 -17.06
N GLY A 485 -14.85 12.55 -16.12
CA GLY A 485 -15.82 12.23 -15.07
C GLY A 485 -15.47 12.95 -13.76
N SER A 486 -16.49 13.34 -12.98
CA SER A 486 -16.28 14.14 -11.76
C SER A 486 -15.54 13.38 -10.66
N ASP A 487 -15.77 12.08 -10.57
CA ASP A 487 -15.39 11.29 -9.39
C ASP A 487 -13.98 10.68 -9.53
N HIS A 488 -13.41 10.67 -10.74
CA HIS A 488 -12.09 10.10 -11.00
C HIS A 488 -11.00 10.71 -10.10
N LYS A 489 -11.05 12.03 -9.82
CA LYS A 489 -10.02 12.74 -9.04
C LYS A 489 -9.88 12.22 -7.60
N CYS A 490 -10.98 11.85 -6.94
CA CYS A 490 -10.97 11.33 -5.57
C CYS A 490 -10.99 9.78 -5.50
N SER A 491 -11.07 9.11 -6.65
CA SER A 491 -11.08 7.66 -6.75
C SER A 491 -9.70 7.05 -6.53
N LEU A 492 -9.65 5.78 -6.15
CA LEU A 492 -8.42 5.01 -6.02
C LEU A 492 -8.11 4.26 -7.32
N GLU A 493 -6.89 4.40 -7.81
CA GLU A 493 -6.38 3.57 -8.90
C GLU A 493 -6.04 2.15 -8.40
N PRO A 494 -5.86 1.16 -9.29
CA PRO A 494 -5.69 -0.25 -8.89
C PRO A 494 -4.55 -0.47 -7.88
N GLN A 495 -3.44 0.25 -8.05
CA GLN A 495 -2.27 0.15 -7.15
C GLN A 495 -2.56 0.76 -5.77
N GLU A 496 -3.36 1.83 -5.72
CA GLU A 496 -3.74 2.48 -4.48
C GLU A 496 -4.78 1.66 -3.72
N LEU A 497 -5.74 1.06 -4.43
CA LEU A 497 -6.73 0.15 -3.85
C LEU A 497 -6.06 -1.08 -3.24
N LYS A 498 -5.14 -1.72 -3.98
CA LYS A 498 -4.37 -2.86 -3.45
C LYS A 498 -3.59 -2.47 -2.19
N LEU A 499 -2.90 -1.33 -2.23
CA LEU A 499 -2.14 -0.83 -1.08
C LEU A 499 -3.06 -0.52 0.11
N LEU A 500 -4.26 0.01 -0.13
CA LEU A 500 -5.25 0.24 0.92
C LEU A 500 -5.63 -1.08 1.59
N ILE A 501 -5.99 -2.11 0.81
CA ILE A 501 -6.34 -3.43 1.36
C ILE A 501 -5.17 -4.01 2.17
N GLU A 502 -3.95 -3.97 1.66
CA GLU A 502 -2.76 -4.44 2.38
C GLU A 502 -2.56 -3.70 3.73
N GLN A 503 -2.76 -2.37 3.74
CA GLN A 503 -2.67 -1.56 4.96
C GLN A 503 -3.77 -1.89 5.95
N LEU A 504 -5.01 -2.08 5.49
CA LEU A 504 -6.14 -2.48 6.35
C LEU A 504 -5.90 -3.84 6.99
N ARG A 505 -5.50 -4.85 6.21
CA ARG A 505 -5.23 -6.20 6.73
C ARG A 505 -4.05 -6.21 7.71
N SER A 506 -3.02 -5.41 7.45
CA SER A 506 -1.90 -5.25 8.39
C SER A 506 -2.30 -4.54 9.68
N LEU A 507 -3.14 -3.49 9.57
CA LEU A 507 -3.68 -2.76 10.71
C LEU A 507 -4.54 -3.65 11.61
N GLU A 508 -5.42 -4.46 11.04
CA GLU A 508 -6.29 -5.38 11.79
C GLU A 508 -5.50 -6.35 12.67
N VAL A 509 -4.35 -6.84 12.17
CA VAL A 509 -3.41 -7.64 12.98
C VAL A 509 -2.74 -6.79 14.05
N ALA A 510 -2.32 -5.57 13.72
CA ALA A 510 -1.60 -4.67 14.61
C ALA A 510 -2.45 -4.11 15.76
N LEU A 511 -3.76 -3.93 15.56
CA LEU A 511 -4.70 -3.47 16.59
C LEU A 511 -4.72 -4.42 17.80
N GLY A 512 -4.53 -5.73 17.57
CA GLY A 512 -4.27 -6.70 18.62
C GLY A 512 -5.41 -6.81 19.63
N GLN A 513 -5.06 -6.77 20.92
CA GLN A 513 -5.98 -6.94 22.03
C GLN A 513 -5.73 -5.88 23.11
N PRO A 514 -6.75 -5.47 23.88
CA PRO A 514 -6.65 -4.35 24.82
C PRO A 514 -5.99 -4.73 26.16
N PHE A 515 -4.90 -5.52 26.14
CA PHE A 515 -4.15 -5.88 27.35
C PHE A 515 -2.63 -5.74 27.15
N LYS A 516 -1.97 -5.04 28.09
CA LYS A 516 -0.50 -4.89 28.08
C LYS A 516 0.17 -6.13 28.66
N ARG A 517 1.01 -6.76 27.83
CA ARG A 517 1.92 -7.84 28.23
C ARG A 517 3.27 -7.69 27.55
N VAL A 518 4.27 -8.39 28.08
CA VAL A 518 5.55 -8.58 27.39
C VAL A 518 5.32 -9.53 26.22
N GLN A 519 5.69 -9.12 25.02
CA GLN A 519 5.58 -9.91 23.81
C GLN A 519 6.75 -10.89 23.70
N ILE A 520 6.54 -11.99 22.97
CA ILE A 520 7.60 -13.00 22.76
C ILE A 520 8.82 -12.39 22.08
N SER A 521 8.61 -11.45 21.16
CA SER A 521 9.67 -10.70 20.47
C SER A 521 10.52 -9.84 21.41
N GLU A 522 10.01 -9.47 22.59
CA GLU A 522 10.75 -8.68 23.58
C GLU A 522 11.68 -9.55 24.43
N LYS A 523 11.52 -10.88 24.48
CA LYS A 523 12.29 -11.77 25.37
C LYS A 523 13.81 -11.64 25.23
N PRO A 524 14.41 -11.67 24.02
CA PRO A 524 15.88 -11.57 23.89
C PRO A 524 16.41 -10.20 24.33
N CYS A 525 15.64 -9.13 24.06
CA CYS A 525 15.96 -7.79 24.52
C CYS A 525 15.88 -7.71 26.05
N PHE A 526 14.83 -8.30 26.63
CA PHE A 526 14.67 -8.39 28.08
C PHE A 526 15.77 -9.23 28.73
N GLU A 527 16.21 -10.34 28.14
CA GLU A 527 17.32 -11.14 28.66
C GLU A 527 18.62 -10.33 28.68
N LYS A 528 18.92 -9.61 27.60
CA LYS A 528 20.12 -8.77 27.44
C LYS A 528 20.13 -7.51 28.30
N LEU A 529 19.01 -6.79 28.40
CA LEU A 529 18.94 -5.44 29.00
C LEU A 529 18.04 -5.34 30.22
N GLY A 530 17.19 -6.36 30.46
CA GLY A 530 16.30 -6.39 31.62
C GLY A 530 17.10 -6.37 32.91
N LYS A 531 16.64 -5.58 33.88
CA LYS A 531 17.32 -5.40 35.16
C LYS A 531 16.72 -6.31 36.23
N SER A 532 17.55 -6.66 37.19
CA SER A 532 17.23 -7.45 38.37
C SER A 532 17.86 -6.81 39.60
N LEU A 533 17.45 -7.28 40.78
CA LEU A 533 18.10 -6.90 42.02
C LEU A 533 19.45 -7.59 42.14
N VAL A 534 20.43 -6.80 42.59
CA VAL A 534 21.75 -7.27 43.02
C VAL A 534 22.06 -6.67 44.39
N TYR A 535 22.93 -7.30 45.16
CA TYR A 535 23.34 -6.76 46.46
C TYR A 535 24.19 -5.49 46.28
N ALA A 536 23.92 -4.46 47.08
CA ALA A 536 24.63 -3.19 47.00
C ALA A 536 26.10 -3.30 47.47
N ASN A 537 26.33 -4.18 48.46
CA ASN A 537 27.60 -4.45 49.15
C ASN A 537 27.69 -5.95 49.51
N ASN A 538 28.77 -6.37 50.18
CA ASN A 538 28.88 -7.70 50.77
C ASN A 538 28.03 -7.78 52.06
N TYR A 539 27.32 -8.90 52.27
CA TYR A 539 26.51 -9.13 53.48
C TYR A 539 26.73 -10.54 54.03
N THR A 540 26.77 -10.66 55.36
CA THR A 540 26.94 -11.94 56.06
C THR A 540 25.60 -12.65 56.31
N LYS A 541 25.66 -13.97 56.52
CA LYS A 541 24.51 -14.76 56.97
C LYS A 541 23.91 -14.14 58.24
N GLY A 542 22.59 -14.05 58.30
CA GLY A 542 21.84 -13.41 59.38
C GLY A 542 21.53 -11.92 59.16
N HIS A 543 22.06 -11.28 58.12
CA HIS A 543 21.74 -9.89 57.80
C HIS A 543 20.27 -9.71 57.43
N LYS A 544 19.61 -8.70 58.00
CA LYS A 544 18.22 -8.35 57.70
C LYS A 544 18.17 -7.30 56.59
N MET A 545 17.56 -7.64 55.46
CA MET A 545 17.59 -6.80 54.26
C MET A 545 16.80 -5.50 54.43
N THR A 546 17.39 -4.40 53.98
CA THR A 546 16.78 -3.07 53.93
C THR A 546 16.84 -2.48 52.52
N HIS A 547 16.16 -1.36 52.29
CA HIS A 547 16.18 -0.68 50.98
C HIS A 547 17.58 -0.28 50.49
N LYS A 548 18.51 0.00 51.41
CA LYS A 548 19.87 0.43 51.07
C LYS A 548 20.74 -0.74 50.59
N ASP A 549 20.26 -1.97 50.76
CA ASP A 549 21.06 -3.17 50.52
C ASP A 549 20.92 -3.71 49.09
N PHE A 550 20.12 -3.04 48.25
CA PHE A 550 19.88 -3.44 46.87
C PHE A 550 20.37 -2.39 45.87
N LYS A 551 20.82 -2.85 44.71
CA LYS A 551 20.95 -2.06 43.49
C LYS A 551 20.15 -2.75 42.38
N VAL A 552 19.76 -1.98 41.37
CA VAL A 552 19.06 -2.50 40.19
C VAL A 552 20.02 -2.45 39.01
N LYS A 553 20.50 -3.61 38.58
CA LYS A 553 21.50 -3.75 37.52
C LYS A 553 21.05 -4.80 36.49
N VAL A 554 21.65 -4.76 35.31
CA VAL A 554 21.58 -5.91 34.40
C VAL A 554 22.49 -6.98 34.97
N SER A 555 21.95 -8.15 35.31
CA SER A 555 22.75 -9.26 35.83
C SER A 555 22.86 -10.39 34.81
N VAL A 556 24.10 -10.77 34.52
CA VAL A 556 24.50 -11.85 33.60
C VAL A 556 25.69 -12.60 34.21
N PRO A 557 25.86 -13.92 33.98
CA PRO A 557 25.06 -14.79 33.11
C PRO A 557 23.70 -15.19 33.71
N LYS A 558 23.53 -15.08 35.03
CA LYS A 558 22.29 -15.43 35.71
C LYS A 558 21.45 -14.18 36.00
N LYS A 559 20.16 -14.24 35.66
CA LYS A 559 19.20 -13.19 35.97
C LYS A 559 18.84 -13.26 37.45
N GLY A 560 18.97 -12.14 38.17
CA GLY A 560 18.52 -12.05 39.55
C GLY A 560 17.00 -11.86 39.65
N TYR A 561 16.53 -11.74 40.90
CA TYR A 561 15.13 -11.51 41.22
C TYR A 561 14.61 -10.22 40.57
N ASN A 562 13.34 -10.24 40.17
CA ASN A 562 12.73 -9.11 39.46
C ASN A 562 12.79 -7.84 40.32
N ALA A 563 13.38 -6.78 39.77
CA ALA A 563 13.51 -5.49 40.44
C ALA A 563 12.18 -4.87 40.85
N THR A 564 11.08 -5.13 40.14
CA THR A 564 9.76 -4.62 40.53
C THR A 564 9.20 -5.31 41.78
N LYS A 565 9.79 -6.44 42.18
CA LYS A 565 9.36 -7.25 43.33
C LYS A 565 10.31 -7.13 44.53
N TYR A 566 11.08 -6.05 44.63
CA TYR A 566 12.05 -5.87 45.71
C TYR A 566 11.45 -5.89 47.12
N GLN A 567 10.17 -5.54 47.26
CA GLN A 567 9.45 -5.58 48.53
C GLN A 567 9.37 -6.98 49.12
N ASP A 568 9.33 -8.02 48.27
CA ASP A 568 9.31 -9.43 48.70
C ASP A 568 10.57 -9.80 49.51
N ILE A 569 11.66 -9.05 49.32
CA ILE A 569 12.96 -9.28 49.91
C ILE A 569 13.19 -8.40 51.16
N LEU A 570 12.46 -7.29 51.29
CA LEU A 570 12.63 -6.39 52.43
C LEU A 570 12.32 -7.09 53.76
N GLY A 571 13.17 -6.88 54.76
CA GLY A 571 13.03 -7.47 56.08
C GLY A 571 13.33 -8.96 56.17
N LYS A 572 13.60 -9.65 55.05
CA LYS A 572 14.05 -11.04 55.03
C LYS A 572 15.45 -11.15 55.61
N ILE A 573 15.73 -12.28 56.24
CA ILE A 573 17.03 -12.61 56.82
C ILE A 573 17.81 -13.47 55.83
N LEU A 574 19.03 -13.06 55.54
CA LEU A 574 19.92 -13.76 54.62
C LEU A 574 20.38 -15.10 55.23
N LEU A 575 20.21 -16.22 54.51
CA LEU A 575 20.58 -17.56 54.99
C LEU A 575 22.01 -17.98 54.65
N ILE A 576 22.62 -17.26 53.70
CA ILE A 576 24.00 -17.46 53.23
C ILE A 576 24.76 -16.14 53.28
N GLN A 577 26.08 -16.16 53.09
CA GLN A 577 26.85 -14.95 52.82
C GLN A 577 26.77 -14.64 51.31
N VAL A 578 26.71 -13.34 50.95
CA VAL A 578 26.61 -12.87 49.57
C VAL A 578 27.59 -11.73 49.29
N ALA A 579 28.02 -11.60 48.04
CA ALA A 579 28.92 -10.55 47.58
C ALA A 579 28.18 -9.36 46.96
N ALA A 580 28.83 -8.20 46.94
CA ALA A 580 28.40 -7.04 46.18
C ALA A 580 28.22 -7.41 44.70
N ASP A 581 27.18 -6.87 44.06
CA ASP A 581 26.78 -7.15 42.68
C ASP A 581 26.35 -8.60 42.38
N GLN A 582 26.35 -9.50 43.36
CA GLN A 582 25.75 -10.82 43.20
C GLN A 582 24.23 -10.67 42.95
N PRO A 583 23.65 -11.36 41.97
CA PRO A 583 22.21 -11.37 41.73
C PRO A 583 21.46 -11.90 42.95
N ILE A 584 20.34 -11.28 43.28
CA ILE A 584 19.49 -11.77 44.38
C ILE A 584 18.67 -12.96 43.90
N GLU A 585 18.58 -14.00 44.70
CA GLU A 585 17.80 -15.20 44.42
C GLU A 585 16.93 -15.55 45.62
N LEU A 586 15.77 -16.19 45.39
CA LEU A 586 14.87 -16.56 46.49
C LEU A 586 15.52 -17.56 47.45
N GLU A 587 16.38 -18.43 46.93
CA GLU A 587 17.16 -19.42 47.69
C GLU A 587 18.07 -18.77 48.74
N HIS A 588 18.41 -17.49 48.60
CA HIS A 588 19.19 -16.77 49.62
C HIS A 588 18.40 -16.51 50.92
N PHE A 589 17.07 -16.63 50.89
CA PHE A 589 16.16 -16.29 51.99
C PHE A 589 15.25 -17.44 52.43
N TRP A 590 15.12 -18.49 51.63
CA TRP A 590 14.33 -19.68 51.96
C TRP A 590 15.22 -20.92 52.03
N PRO A 591 15.16 -21.72 53.11
CA PRO A 591 15.74 -23.05 53.08
C PRO A 591 14.92 -23.90 52.09
N ASN A 592 15.61 -24.66 51.23
CA ASN A 592 14.96 -25.66 50.37
C ASN A 592 14.22 -26.71 51.19
#